data_AF-A0A524GLF2-F1
#
_entry.id   AF-A0A524GLF2-F1
#
_cell.length_a   1.000
_cell.length_b   1.000
_cell.length_c   1.000
_cell.angle_alpha   90.00
_cell.angle_beta   90.00
_cell.angle_gamma   90.00
#
_symmetry.space_group_name_H-M   'P 1'
#
loop_
_entity.id
_entity.type
_entity.pdbx_description
1 polymer ?
#
loop_
_entity_poly.entity_id
_entity_poly.type
_entity_poly.pdbx_seq_one_letter_code
_entity_poly.pdbx_strand_id
1 'polypeptide(L)'
;MLQLLFRKWWVVLVQGSLLIILSFYIFQNPDEVLAGISLWCGLLVLTAGLLGVIAWLAADKTEREGMSLLWSILTLAFGLLMILKLLATMKILTVIFGLWMLLTGLLLVQSGWFLKNRNSLGWPMVIAGLLSAVAAVMMVFNIGTGAVGISTLLALQVLLTGLALVLLSFAKKVVAGRIKNKIESLKSGI
;
A
#
# COMPACT_ATOMS: atom_id res chain seq x y z
N MET A 1 8.62 0.84 13.32
CA MET A 1 9.08 2.25 13.54
C MET A 1 10.38 2.35 14.35
N LEU A 2 10.60 1.58 15.43
CA LEU A 2 11.85 1.65 16.21
C LEU A 2 13.15 1.32 15.43
N GLN A 3 13.12 0.40 14.48
CA GLN A 3 14.35 0.02 13.75
C GLN A 3 14.91 1.12 12.83
N LEU A 4 14.09 2.10 12.42
CA LEU A 4 14.55 3.27 11.66
C LEU A 4 15.35 4.26 12.53
N LEU A 5 15.11 4.27 13.84
CA LEU A 5 15.87 5.09 14.80
C LEU A 5 17.30 4.57 15.00
N PHE A 6 17.54 3.26 14.85
CA PHE A 6 18.89 2.67 14.97
C PHE A 6 19.69 2.64 13.67
N ARG A 7 19.05 2.89 12.51
CA ARG A 7 19.69 2.80 11.19
C ARG A 7 20.50 4.07 10.84
N LYS A 8 21.67 3.98 10.20
CA LYS A 8 22.47 5.18 9.83
C LYS A 8 21.63 6.17 8.99
N TRP A 9 21.81 7.48 9.21
CA TRP A 9 21.01 8.53 8.54
C TRP A 9 21.06 8.45 7.01
N TRP A 10 22.21 8.11 6.44
CA TRP A 10 22.38 7.87 5.01
C TRP A 10 21.49 6.75 4.45
N VAL A 11 21.23 5.68 5.22
CA VAL A 11 20.41 4.56 4.72
C VAL A 11 18.95 4.98 4.60
N VAL A 12 18.46 5.81 5.52
CA VAL A 12 17.11 6.38 5.44
C VAL A 12 17.00 7.32 4.24
N LEU A 13 18.05 8.09 3.95
CA LEU A 13 18.11 8.97 2.78
C LEU A 13 18.06 8.17 1.47
N VAL A 14 18.91 7.15 1.32
CA VAL A 14 18.92 6.27 0.14
C VAL A 14 17.57 5.60 -0.05
N GLN A 15 16.96 5.08 1.02
CA GLN A 15 15.64 4.48 0.96
C GLN A 15 14.57 5.49 0.47
N GLY A 16 14.57 6.71 1.01
CA GLY A 16 13.65 7.76 0.57
C GLY A 16 13.84 8.13 -0.91
N SER A 17 15.08 8.30 -1.36
CA SER A 17 15.41 8.57 -2.76
C SER A 17 14.97 7.44 -3.70
N LEU A 18 15.19 6.17 -3.31
CA LEU A 18 14.74 5.03 -4.08
C LEU A 18 13.21 4.97 -4.22
N LEU A 19 12.47 5.29 -3.15
CA LEU A 19 11.00 5.36 -3.23
C LEU A 19 10.52 6.48 -4.15
N ILE A 20 11.19 7.64 -4.15
CA ILE A 20 10.87 8.73 -5.08
C ILE A 20 11.08 8.26 -6.52
N ILE A 21 12.22 7.66 -6.83
CA ILE A 21 12.50 7.10 -8.18
C ILE A 21 11.44 6.06 -8.56
N LEU A 22 11.09 5.16 -7.64
CA LEU A 22 10.08 4.13 -7.85
C LEU A 22 8.71 4.73 -8.14
N SER A 23 8.31 5.81 -7.45
CA SER A 23 7.05 6.49 -7.71
C SER A 23 6.96 7.05 -9.13
N PHE A 24 8.05 7.61 -9.65
CA PHE A 24 8.11 8.08 -11.04
C PHE A 24 7.98 6.93 -12.04
N TYR A 25 8.60 5.77 -11.77
CA TYR A 25 8.43 4.58 -12.59
C TYR A 25 6.97 4.11 -12.61
N ILE A 26 6.28 4.14 -11.46
CA ILE A 26 4.86 3.75 -11.37
C ILE A 26 3.98 4.70 -12.18
N PHE A 27 4.23 6.01 -12.12
CA PHE A 27 3.46 6.98 -12.91
C PHE A 27 3.62 6.78 -14.43
N GLN A 28 4.78 6.30 -14.87
CA GLN A 28 5.05 6.05 -16.29
C GLN A 28 4.45 4.72 -16.78
N ASN A 29 4.32 3.72 -15.91
CA ASN A 29 3.92 2.36 -16.28
C ASN A 29 2.75 1.83 -15.42
N PRO A 30 1.57 2.48 -15.45
CA PRO A 30 0.46 2.12 -14.57
C PRO A 30 -0.08 0.71 -14.82
N ASP A 31 -0.12 0.26 -16.07
CA ASP A 31 -0.62 -1.07 -16.45
C ASP A 31 0.31 -2.18 -15.96
N GLU A 32 1.62 -2.01 -16.14
CA GLU A 32 2.63 -2.97 -15.69
C GLU A 32 2.61 -3.13 -14.17
N VAL A 33 2.42 -2.02 -13.45
CA VAL A 33 2.34 -2.05 -11.99
C VAL A 33 1.10 -2.78 -11.52
N LEU A 34 -0.07 -2.53 -12.13
CA LEU A 34 -1.28 -3.27 -11.76
C LEU A 34 -1.17 -4.76 -12.12
N ALA A 35 -0.55 -5.09 -13.26
CA ALA A 35 -0.27 -6.46 -13.65
C ALA A 35 0.68 -7.15 -12.64
N GLY A 36 1.73 -6.45 -12.21
CA GLY A 36 2.66 -6.91 -11.17
C GLY A 36 1.96 -7.17 -9.84
N ILE A 37 1.14 -6.23 -9.36
CA ILE A 37 0.34 -6.39 -8.14
C ILE A 37 -0.59 -7.60 -8.26
N SER A 38 -1.26 -7.74 -9.41
CA SER A 38 -2.18 -8.85 -9.69
C SER A 38 -1.46 -10.20 -9.67
N LEU A 39 -0.24 -10.26 -10.24
CA LEU A 39 0.59 -11.46 -10.25
C LEU A 39 1.05 -11.82 -8.84
N TRP A 40 1.55 -10.84 -8.07
CA TRP A 40 1.93 -11.05 -6.68
C TRP A 40 0.75 -11.52 -5.82
N CYS A 41 -0.43 -10.95 -6.04
CA CYS A 41 -1.65 -11.40 -5.36
C CYS A 41 -1.98 -12.85 -5.70
N GLY A 42 -1.96 -13.22 -6.99
CA GLY A 42 -2.17 -14.60 -7.43
C GLY A 42 -1.14 -15.57 -6.84
N LEU A 43 0.14 -15.18 -6.77
CA LEU A 43 1.20 -15.98 -6.18
C LEU A 43 1.00 -16.18 -4.67
N LEU A 44 0.61 -15.14 -3.94
CA LEU A 44 0.30 -15.23 -2.51
C LEU A 44 -0.89 -16.16 -2.24
N VAL A 45 -1.95 -16.05 -3.04
CA VAL A 45 -3.13 -16.93 -2.91
C VAL A 45 -2.77 -18.38 -3.26
N LEU A 46 -2.01 -18.59 -4.34
CA LEU A 46 -1.55 -19.93 -4.75
C LEU A 46 -0.70 -20.57 -3.64
N THR A 47 0.27 -19.82 -3.11
CA THR A 47 1.16 -20.31 -2.04
C THR A 47 0.40 -20.56 -0.74
N ALA A 48 -0.57 -19.71 -0.39
CA ALA A 48 -1.45 -19.95 0.76
C ALA A 48 -2.26 -21.24 0.61
N GLY A 49 -2.86 -21.48 -0.56
CA GLY A 49 -3.56 -22.73 -0.85
C GLY A 49 -2.65 -23.95 -0.79
N LEU A 50 -1.44 -23.84 -1.34
CA LEU A 50 -0.43 -24.91 -1.30
C LEU A 50 0.00 -25.24 0.14
N LEU A 51 0.30 -24.22 0.93
CA LEU A 51 0.65 -24.38 2.34
C LEU A 51 -0.51 -24.98 3.14
N GLY A 52 -1.76 -24.61 2.83
CA GLY A 52 -2.95 -25.20 3.46
C GLY A 52 -3.09 -26.70 3.17
N VAL A 53 -2.85 -27.12 1.92
CA VAL A 53 -2.85 -28.55 1.55
C VAL A 53 -1.72 -29.30 2.26
N ILE A 54 -0.51 -28.73 2.29
CA ILE A 54 0.65 -29.32 2.99
C ILE A 54 0.36 -29.44 4.49
N ALA A 55 -0.21 -28.40 5.10
CA ALA A 55 -0.57 -28.39 6.52
C ALA A 55 -1.61 -29.47 6.85
N TRP A 56 -2.63 -29.66 5.99
CA TRP A 56 -3.60 -30.74 6.17
C TRP A 56 -2.97 -32.14 6.05
N LEU A 57 -2.02 -32.32 5.13
CA LEU A 57 -1.27 -33.58 5.00
C LEU A 57 -0.36 -33.84 6.21
N ALA A 58 0.21 -32.79 6.80
CA ALA A 58 1.06 -32.88 7.98
C ALA A 58 0.26 -33.02 9.29
N ALA A 59 -1.02 -32.66 9.30
CA ALA A 59 -1.89 -32.75 10.47
C ALA A 59 -2.18 -34.20 10.88
N ASP A 60 -2.31 -34.41 12.20
CA ASP A 60 -2.71 -35.68 12.78
C ASP A 60 -4.14 -36.06 12.38
N LYS A 61 -4.46 -37.36 12.39
CA LYS A 61 -5.76 -37.87 11.94
C LYS A 61 -6.96 -37.24 12.65
N THR A 62 -6.79 -36.83 13.91
CA THR A 62 -7.83 -36.17 14.72
C THR A 62 -8.06 -34.71 14.36
N GLU A 63 -7.09 -34.05 13.72
CA GLU A 63 -7.14 -32.64 13.29
C GLU A 63 -7.39 -32.48 11.79
N ARG A 64 -7.44 -33.59 11.04
CA ARG A 64 -7.74 -33.60 9.60
C ARG A 64 -9.22 -33.36 9.34
N GLU A 65 -9.58 -32.08 9.30
CA GLU A 65 -10.91 -31.65 8.89
C GLU A 65 -11.04 -31.61 7.36
N GLY A 66 -12.02 -32.31 6.80
CA GLY A 66 -12.26 -32.32 5.34
C GLY A 66 -12.61 -30.92 4.79
N MET A 67 -13.23 -30.06 5.60
CA MET A 67 -13.55 -28.69 5.22
C MET A 67 -12.29 -27.84 5.00
N SER A 68 -11.26 -28.02 5.84
CA SER A 68 -9.97 -27.32 5.71
C SER A 68 -9.24 -27.70 4.42
N LEU A 69 -9.29 -28.99 4.05
CA LEU A 69 -8.73 -29.47 2.78
C LEU A 69 -9.46 -28.86 1.57
N LEU A 70 -10.79 -28.87 1.59
CA LEU A 70 -11.61 -28.30 0.51
C LEU A 70 -11.32 -26.80 0.33
N TRP A 71 -11.24 -26.04 1.42
CA TRP A 71 -10.85 -24.63 1.38
C TRP A 71 -9.47 -24.44 0.76
N SER A 72 -8.48 -25.20 1.21
CA SER A 72 -7.11 -25.10 0.72
C SER A 72 -6.99 -25.43 -0.77
N ILE A 73 -7.70 -26.46 -1.24
CA ILE A 73 -7.77 -26.83 -2.67
C ILE A 73 -8.44 -25.71 -3.47
N LEU A 74 -9.55 -25.15 -2.99
CA LEU A 74 -10.25 -24.06 -3.66
C LEU A 74 -9.38 -22.80 -3.74
N THR A 75 -8.68 -22.47 -2.66
CA THR A 75 -7.72 -21.35 -2.62
C THR A 75 -6.56 -21.58 -3.60
N LEU A 76 -6.01 -22.80 -3.66
CA LEU A 76 -4.96 -23.15 -4.60
C LEU A 76 -5.44 -23.02 -6.06
N ALA A 77 -6.61 -23.56 -6.37
CA ALA A 77 -7.21 -23.45 -7.70
C ALA A 77 -7.49 -21.99 -8.08
N PHE A 78 -8.00 -21.18 -7.14
CA PHE A 78 -8.26 -19.76 -7.36
C PHE A 78 -6.96 -18.99 -7.60
N GLY A 79 -5.91 -19.22 -6.82
CA GLY A 79 -4.59 -18.63 -7.03
C GLY A 79 -4.01 -18.98 -8.40
N LEU A 80 -4.18 -20.23 -8.84
CA LEU A 80 -3.75 -20.67 -10.17
C LEU A 80 -4.52 -19.95 -11.28
N LEU A 81 -5.85 -19.84 -11.14
CA LEU A 81 -6.69 -19.08 -12.08
C LEU A 81 -6.28 -17.61 -12.16
N MET A 82 -5.93 -17.00 -11.02
CA MET A 82 -5.49 -15.60 -10.98
C MET A 82 -4.22 -15.35 -11.80
N ILE A 83 -3.26 -16.29 -11.74
CA ILE A 83 -2.01 -16.21 -12.49
C ILE A 83 -2.26 -16.48 -13.99
N LEU A 84 -3.06 -17.50 -14.31
CA LEU A 84 -3.35 -17.88 -15.70
C LEU A 84 -4.23 -16.85 -16.43
N LYS A 85 -5.09 -16.13 -15.71
CA LYS A 85 -6.00 -15.10 -16.24
C LYS A 85 -5.70 -13.75 -15.62
N LEU A 86 -4.45 -13.30 -15.75
CA LEU A 86 -3.95 -12.06 -15.16
C LEU A 86 -4.85 -10.84 -15.46
N LEU A 87 -5.35 -10.73 -16.70
CA LEU A 87 -6.27 -9.65 -17.08
C LEU A 87 -7.56 -9.64 -16.24
N ALA A 88 -8.14 -10.82 -15.95
CA ALA A 88 -9.34 -10.93 -15.12
C ALA A 88 -9.04 -10.54 -13.66
N THR A 89 -7.88 -10.96 -13.15
CA THR A 89 -7.38 -10.58 -11.82
C THR A 89 -7.25 -9.07 -11.69
N MET A 90 -6.65 -8.41 -12.69
CA MET A 90 -6.56 -6.95 -12.74
C MET A 90 -7.95 -6.31 -12.65
N LYS A 91 -8.95 -6.79 -13.41
CA LYS A 91 -10.33 -6.26 -13.33
C LYS A 91 -10.91 -6.41 -11.92
N ILE A 92 -10.77 -7.60 -11.32
CA ILE A 92 -11.32 -7.88 -9.99
C ILE A 92 -10.68 -6.96 -8.95
N LEU A 93 -9.35 -6.81 -8.99
CA LEU A 93 -8.63 -5.88 -8.12
C LEU A 93 -9.12 -4.44 -8.35
N THR A 94 -9.24 -4.00 -9.61
CA THR A 94 -9.80 -2.68 -9.96
C THR A 94 -11.18 -2.46 -9.35
N VAL A 95 -12.08 -3.43 -9.45
CA VAL A 95 -13.44 -3.30 -8.90
C VAL A 95 -13.41 -3.23 -7.38
N ILE A 96 -12.62 -4.07 -6.72
CA ILE A 96 -12.48 -4.06 -5.25
C ILE A 96 -11.94 -2.71 -4.76
N PHE A 97 -10.85 -2.23 -5.38
CA PHE A 97 -10.24 -0.94 -5.03
C PHE A 97 -11.17 0.23 -5.37
N GLY A 98 -11.86 0.18 -6.51
CA GLY A 98 -12.84 1.19 -6.89
C GLY A 98 -13.98 1.27 -5.89
N LEU A 99 -14.54 0.14 -5.46
CA LEU A 99 -15.58 0.11 -4.44
C LEU A 99 -15.08 0.66 -3.10
N TRP A 100 -13.87 0.27 -2.68
CA TRP A 100 -13.26 0.81 -1.47
C TRP A 100 -13.06 2.33 -1.56
N MET A 101 -12.54 2.81 -2.68
CA MET A 101 -12.34 4.24 -2.96
C MET A 101 -13.66 5.01 -2.94
N LEU A 102 -14.73 4.43 -3.47
CA LEU A 102 -16.08 4.99 -3.44
C LEU A 102 -16.57 5.14 -2.00
N LEU A 103 -16.44 4.09 -1.18
CA LEU A 103 -16.81 4.14 0.24
C LEU A 103 -16.01 5.21 0.99
N THR A 104 -14.69 5.29 0.78
CA THR A 104 -13.86 6.31 1.44
C THR A 104 -14.18 7.73 0.94
N GLY A 105 -14.50 7.90 -0.34
CA GLY A 105 -14.90 9.18 -0.91
C GLY A 105 -16.21 9.69 -0.29
N LEU A 106 -17.20 8.81 -0.14
CA LEU A 106 -18.47 9.13 0.52
C LEU A 106 -18.28 9.51 1.99
N LEU A 107 -17.45 8.77 2.72
CA LEU A 107 -17.12 9.10 4.12
C LEU A 107 -16.39 10.44 4.23
N LEU A 108 -15.54 10.78 3.26
CA LEU A 108 -14.83 12.06 3.21
C LEU A 108 -15.79 13.23 2.91
N VAL A 109 -16.76 13.04 2.02
CA VAL A 109 -17.85 14.01 1.79
C VAL A 109 -18.64 14.23 3.06
N GLN A 110 -19.06 13.15 3.73
CA GLN A 110 -19.80 13.22 4.98
C GLN A 110 -19.03 14.00 6.05
N SER A 111 -17.75 13.66 6.24
CA SER A 111 -16.87 14.32 7.20
C SER A 111 -16.66 15.80 6.88
N GLY A 112 -16.43 16.12 5.61
CA GLY A 112 -16.29 17.50 5.14
C GLY A 112 -17.55 18.32 5.36
N TRP A 113 -18.74 17.73 5.17
CA TRP A 113 -20.01 18.39 5.42
C TRP A 113 -20.20 18.77 6.88
N PHE A 114 -19.85 17.88 7.81
CA PHE A 114 -19.89 18.17 9.24
C PHE A 114 -18.89 19.25 9.66
N LEU A 115 -17.70 19.29 9.03
CA LEU A 115 -16.66 20.27 9.35
C LEU A 115 -16.86 21.62 8.65
N LYS A 116 -17.69 21.69 7.60
CA LYS A 116 -17.92 22.90 6.79
C LYS A 116 -18.28 24.12 7.61
N ASN A 117 -19.07 23.94 8.67
CA ASN A 117 -19.52 25.05 9.51
C ASN A 117 -18.54 25.39 10.66
N ARG A 118 -17.52 24.55 10.90
CA ARG A 118 -16.57 24.73 12.02
C ARG A 118 -15.15 25.08 11.58
N ASN A 119 -14.75 24.71 10.37
CA ASN A 119 -13.38 24.91 9.88
C ASN A 119 -13.34 25.14 8.36
N SER A 120 -12.44 26.00 7.90
CA SER A 120 -12.22 26.30 6.47
C SER A 120 -11.85 25.06 5.65
N LEU A 121 -11.29 24.04 6.31
CA LEU A 121 -10.92 22.76 5.69
C LEU A 121 -12.11 21.86 5.30
N GLY A 122 -13.33 22.13 5.76
CA GLY A 122 -14.49 21.30 5.43
C GLY A 122 -14.85 21.31 3.94
N TRP A 123 -14.74 22.45 3.26
CA TRP A 123 -15.02 22.57 1.83
C TRP A 123 -14.05 21.79 0.93
N PRO A 124 -12.72 21.90 1.11
CA PRO A 124 -11.75 21.06 0.40
C PRO A 124 -12.02 19.56 0.55
N MET A 125 -12.41 19.11 1.75
CA MET A 125 -12.71 17.69 2.00
C MET A 125 -13.93 17.20 1.22
N VAL A 126 -14.99 18.01 1.14
CA VAL A 126 -16.18 17.68 0.33
C VAL A 126 -15.80 17.55 -1.16
N ILE A 127 -15.03 18.51 -1.69
CA ILE A 127 -14.59 18.50 -3.09
C ILE A 127 -13.71 17.27 -3.37
N ALA A 128 -12.74 16.99 -2.50
CA ALA A 128 -11.88 15.83 -2.63
C ALA A 128 -12.66 14.51 -2.55
N GLY A 129 -13.64 14.41 -1.64
CA GLY A 129 -14.49 13.23 -1.52
C GLY A 129 -15.37 13.00 -2.75
N LEU A 130 -15.91 14.07 -3.33
CA LEU A 130 -16.70 13.99 -4.56
C LEU A 130 -15.83 13.58 -5.76
N LEU A 131 -14.66 14.18 -5.92
CA LEU A 131 -13.68 13.78 -6.94
C LEU A 131 -13.27 12.32 -6.78
N SER A 132 -13.06 11.87 -5.55
CA SER A 132 -12.73 10.47 -5.24
C SER A 132 -13.85 9.52 -5.63
N ALA A 133 -15.12 9.88 -5.36
CA ALA A 133 -16.27 9.08 -5.74
C ALA A 133 -16.43 8.98 -7.28
N VAL A 134 -16.24 10.09 -7.99
CA VAL A 134 -16.27 10.11 -9.47
C VAL A 134 -15.14 9.25 -10.05
N ALA A 135 -13.91 9.41 -9.53
CA ALA A 135 -12.77 8.60 -9.95
C ALA A 135 -13.03 7.10 -9.71
N ALA A 136 -13.58 6.73 -8.55
CA ALA A 136 -13.94 5.36 -8.25
C ALA A 136 -14.95 4.77 -9.25
N VAL A 137 -16.00 5.53 -9.60
CA VAL A 137 -16.97 5.12 -10.62
C VAL A 137 -16.27 4.89 -11.96
N MET A 138 -15.41 5.82 -12.40
CA MET A 138 -14.64 5.67 -13.63
C MET A 138 -13.73 4.44 -13.64
N MET A 139 -13.14 4.08 -12.49
CA MET A 139 -12.30 2.89 -12.35
C MET A 139 -13.11 1.59 -12.45
N VAL A 140 -14.30 1.54 -11.87
CA VAL A 140 -15.15 0.32 -11.89
C VAL A 140 -15.64 0.01 -13.31
N PHE A 141 -16.00 1.04 -14.08
CA PHE A 141 -16.56 0.85 -15.43
C PHE A 141 -15.52 0.68 -16.53
N ASN A 142 -14.27 1.09 -16.30
CA ASN A 142 -13.21 0.97 -17.31
C ASN A 142 -11.89 0.50 -16.66
N ILE A 143 -11.34 -0.59 -17.20
CA ILE A 143 -10.15 -1.25 -16.64
C ILE A 143 -8.89 -0.43 -16.92
N GLY A 144 -8.81 0.25 -18.07
CA GLY A 144 -7.67 1.11 -18.39
C GLY A 144 -7.61 2.30 -17.42
N THR A 145 -8.75 2.94 -17.16
CA THR A 145 -8.83 3.98 -16.11
C THR A 145 -8.62 3.40 -14.72
N GLY A 146 -9.00 2.14 -14.50
CA GLY A 146 -8.73 1.37 -13.29
C GLY A 146 -7.25 1.15 -12.99
N ALA A 147 -6.48 0.75 -14.00
CA ALA A 147 -5.04 0.57 -13.92
C ALA A 147 -4.33 1.89 -13.61
N VAL A 148 -4.69 2.96 -14.35
CA VAL A 148 -4.20 4.31 -14.07
C VAL A 148 -4.59 4.75 -12.66
N GLY A 149 -5.84 4.55 -12.24
CA GLY A 149 -6.32 4.97 -10.93
C GLY A 149 -5.61 4.27 -9.76
N ILE A 150 -5.49 2.94 -9.78
CA ILE A 150 -4.80 2.21 -8.71
C ILE A 150 -3.32 2.60 -8.67
N SER A 151 -2.67 2.59 -9.82
CA SER A 151 -1.23 2.85 -9.90
C SER A 151 -0.90 4.31 -9.55
N THR A 152 -1.74 5.28 -9.90
CA THR A 152 -1.54 6.68 -9.49
C THR A 152 -1.72 6.88 -7.99
N LEU A 153 -2.73 6.25 -7.37
CA LEU A 153 -2.89 6.28 -5.91
C LEU A 153 -1.69 5.65 -5.21
N LEU A 154 -1.23 4.50 -5.70
CA LEU A 154 -0.04 3.83 -5.19
C LEU A 154 1.21 4.69 -5.37
N ALA A 155 1.42 5.27 -6.54
CA ALA A 155 2.55 6.16 -6.83
C ALA A 155 2.56 7.37 -5.90
N LEU A 156 1.40 7.99 -5.67
CA LEU A 156 1.26 9.11 -4.76
C LEU A 156 1.64 8.71 -3.32
N GLN A 157 1.15 7.56 -2.85
CA GLN A 157 1.48 7.04 -1.53
C GLN A 157 2.98 6.76 -1.37
N VAL A 158 3.59 6.14 -2.38
CA VAL A 158 5.02 5.84 -2.42
C VAL A 158 5.85 7.13 -2.46
N LEU A 159 5.42 8.13 -3.26
CA LEU A 159 6.07 9.43 -3.36
C LEU A 159 6.05 10.18 -2.02
N LEU A 160 4.88 10.29 -1.39
CA LEU A 160 4.72 10.95 -0.08
C LEU A 160 5.58 10.27 0.99
N THR A 161 5.64 8.93 0.97
CA THR A 161 6.48 8.16 1.89
C THR A 161 7.97 8.41 1.62
N GLY A 162 8.38 8.44 0.34
CA GLY A 162 9.76 8.75 -0.05
C GLY A 162 10.20 10.15 0.41
N LEU A 163 9.36 11.16 0.17
CA LEU A 163 9.59 12.53 0.64
C LEU A 163 9.70 12.61 2.16
N ALA A 164 8.79 11.94 2.88
CA ALA A 164 8.84 11.89 4.34
C ALA A 164 10.14 11.25 4.86
N LEU A 165 10.63 10.16 4.23
CA LEU A 165 11.90 9.54 4.62
C LEU A 165 13.11 10.42 4.33
N VAL A 166 13.12 11.13 3.19
CA VAL A 166 14.18 12.11 2.88
C VAL A 166 14.21 13.20 3.95
N LEU A 167 13.07 13.78 4.30
CA LEU A 167 12.96 14.78 5.37
C LEU A 167 13.43 14.23 6.73
N LEU A 168 12.99 13.03 7.09
CA LEU A 168 13.41 12.35 8.33
C LEU A 168 14.92 12.10 8.37
N SER A 169 15.55 11.79 7.23
CA SER A 169 16.99 11.55 7.16
C SER A 169 17.81 12.80 7.50
N PHE A 170 17.37 13.97 7.02
CA PHE A 170 18.00 15.25 7.34
C PHE A 170 17.74 15.67 8.77
N ALA A 171 16.51 15.53 9.26
CA ALA A 171 16.18 15.78 10.66
C ALA A 171 17.07 14.95 11.59
N LYS A 172 17.27 13.66 11.26
CA LYS A 172 18.16 12.78 12.00
C LYS A 172 19.63 13.22 11.96
N LYS A 173 20.13 13.64 10.79
CA LYS A 173 21.49 14.18 10.65
C LYS A 173 21.72 15.39 11.58
N VAL A 174 20.75 16.30 11.63
CA VAL A 174 20.81 17.50 12.50
C VAL A 174 20.78 17.13 13.98
N VAL A 175 19.87 16.24 14.38
CA VAL A 175 19.75 15.80 15.79
C VAL A 175 20.99 15.06 16.26
N ALA A 176 21.55 14.15 15.45
CA ALA A 176 22.77 13.43 15.77
C ALA A 176 23.97 14.38 15.95
N GLY A 177 24.06 15.43 15.13
CA GLY A 177 25.07 16.48 15.28
C GLY A 177 24.94 17.25 16.61
N ARG A 178 23.72 17.66 16.99
CA ARG A 178 23.49 18.38 18.25
C ARG A 178 23.83 17.54 19.49
N ILE A 179 23.50 16.26 19.47
CA ILE A 179 23.79 15.34 20.58
C ILE A 179 25.31 15.17 20.73
N LYS A 180 26.02 14.95 19.63
CA LYS A 180 27.48 14.82 19.64
C LYS A 180 28.17 16.06 20.24
N ASN A 181 27.78 17.24 19.78
CA ASN A 181 28.34 18.51 20.28
C ASN A 181 28.08 18.71 21.78
N LYS A 182 26.89 18.32 22.27
CA LYS A 182 26.55 18.45 23.70
C LYS A 182 27.32 17.47 24.59
N ILE A 183 27.61 16.26 24.08
CA ILE A 183 28.47 15.29 24.78
C ILE A 183 29.92 15.80 24.84
N GLU A 184 30.44 16.35 23.74
CA GLU A 184 31.79 16.92 23.70
C GLU A 184 31.93 18.12 24.66
N SER A 185 30.93 19.00 24.75
CA SER A 185 30.96 20.13 25.69
C SER A 185 30.90 19.71 27.17
N LEU A 186 30.26 18.57 27.48
CA LEU A 186 30.24 18.03 28.84
C LEU A 186 31.58 17.35 29.20
N LYS A 187 32.28 16.81 28.20
CA LYS A 187 33.57 16.15 28.38
C LYS A 187 34.74 17.13 28.47
N SER A 188 34.63 18.32 27.87
CA SER A 188 35.64 19.37 27.95
C SER A 188 35.52 20.28 29.18
N GLY A 189 34.45 20.14 29.96
CA GLY A 189 34.21 20.89 31.20
C GLY A 189 34.56 20.13 32.49
N ILE A 190 35.12 18.91 32.35
CA ILE A 190 35.70 18.08 33.41
C ILE A 190 37.21 18.09 33.20
#